data_AF-A0A972B624-F1
#
_entry.id   AF-A0A972B624-F1
#
_cell.length_a   1.000
_cell.length_b   1.000
_cell.length_c   1.000
_cell.angle_alpha   90.00
_cell.angle_beta   90.00
_cell.angle_gamma   90.00
#
_symmetry.space_group_name_H-M   'P 1'
#
loop_
_entity.id
_entity.type
_entity.pdbx_description
1 polymer ?
#
loop_
_entity_poly.entity_id
_entity_poly.type
_entity_poly.pdbx_seq_one_letter_code
_entity_poly.pdbx_strand_id
1 'polypeptide(L)' 'MGIFQKRLNQLIKEHLRLIERKNEIVQPGNGIFDRYKYPVLTSEHTPIFWRYDLDEKTNPYLMECIGVNSVFN' A
#
# COMPACT_ATOMS: atom_id res chain seq x y z
N MET A 1 17.25 12.05 -13.25
CA MET A 1 16.78 10.91 -12.43
C MET A 1 16.47 9.75 -13.37
N GLY A 2 17.08 8.58 -13.15
CA GLY A 2 16.90 7.37 -13.97
C GLY A 2 15.46 6.83 -13.92
N ILE A 3 15.11 5.94 -14.86
CA ILE A 3 13.77 5.35 -14.95
C ILE A 3 13.42 4.54 -13.70
N PHE A 4 14.36 3.77 -13.16
CA PHE A 4 14.19 3.00 -11.92
C PHE A 4 13.78 3.90 -10.76
N GLN A 5 14.58 4.94 -10.48
CA GLN A 5 14.30 5.87 -9.39
C GLN A 5 12.95 6.61 -9.55
N LYS A 6 12.55 6.93 -10.79
CA LYS A 6 11.23 7.51 -11.06
C LYS A 6 10.09 6.55 -10.66
N ARG A 7 10.21 5.27 -11.01
CA ARG A 7 9.23 4.24 -10.64
C ARG A 7 9.21 3.99 -9.13
N LEU A 8 10.38 3.88 -8.50
CA LEU A 8 10.51 3.71 -7.06
C LEU A 8 9.86 4.87 -6.28
N ASN A 9 10.12 6.11 -6.69
CA ASN A 9 9.50 7.27 -6.05
C ASN A 9 7.98 7.29 -6.22
N GLN A 10 7.47 6.84 -7.37
CA GLN A 10 6.03 6.70 -7.59
C GLN A 10 5.43 5.64 -6.66
N LEU A 11 6.04 4.46 -6.54
CA LEU A 11 5.60 3.40 -5.62
C LEU A 11 5.58 3.87 -4.17
N ILE A 12 6.64 4.54 -3.71
CA ILE A 12 6.71 5.11 -2.36
C ILE A 12 5.58 6.11 -2.14
N LYS A 13 5.37 7.03 -3.09
CA LYS A 13 4.35 8.07 -2.99
C LYS A 13 2.93 7.49 -2.93
N GLU A 14 2.64 6.45 -3.71
CA GLU A 14 1.35 5.78 -3.71
C GLU A 14 1.11 5.01 -2.41
N HIS A 15 2.14 4.32 -1.90
CA HIS A 15 2.07 3.65 -0.61
C HIS A 15 1.84 4.63 0.56
N LEU A 16 2.59 5.74 0.60
CA LEU A 16 2.39 6.80 1.61
C LEU A 16 0.97 7.36 1.54
N ARG A 17 0.48 7.67 0.33
CA ARG A 17 -0.90 8.14 0.14
C ARG A 17 -1.93 7.14 0.67
N LEU A 18 -1.69 5.84 0.50
CA LEU A 18 -2.58 4.80 1.00
C LEU A 18 -2.58 4.75 2.53
N ILE A 19 -1.40 4.65 3.16
CA ILE A 19 -1.29 4.46 4.61
C ILE A 19 -1.63 5.73 5.41
N GLU A 20 -1.47 6.91 4.82
CA GLU A 20 -1.84 8.20 5.42
C GLU A 20 -3.30 8.58 5.12
N ARG A 21 -4.04 7.79 4.32
CA ARG A 21 -5.42 8.10 3.95
C ARG A 21 -6.30 8.10 5.19
N LYS A 22 -6.83 9.28 5.52
CA LYS A 22 -7.87 9.41 6.56
C LYS A 22 -9.10 8.58 6.21
N ASN A 23 -9.58 7.83 7.18
CA ASN A 23 -10.80 7.05 7.05
C ASN A 23 -12.04 7.87 7.45
N GLU A 24 -13.19 7.48 6.91
CA GLU A 24 -14.46 8.20 7.06
C GLU A 24 -15.52 7.25 7.60
N ILE A 25 -16.32 7.72 8.57
CA ILE A 25 -17.47 6.99 9.07
C ILE A 25 -18.54 6.95 7.97
N VAL A 26 -19.12 5.77 7.76
CA VAL A 26 -20.24 5.55 6.86
C VAL A 26 -21.54 5.78 7.62
N GLN A 27 -22.37 6.70 7.13
CA GLN A 27 -23.68 7.01 7.69
C GLN A 27 -24.81 6.60 6.72
N PRO A 28 -26.00 6.23 7.23
CA PRO A 28 -26.35 6.14 8.66
C PRO A 28 -25.82 4.85 9.32
N GLY A 29 -25.44 4.94 10.60
CA GLY A 29 -25.12 3.79 11.44
C GLY A 29 -26.36 3.10 12.01
N ASN A 30 -26.13 2.05 12.82
CA ASN A 30 -27.19 1.33 13.56
C ASN A 30 -27.34 1.81 15.02
N GLY A 31 -26.57 2.81 15.45
CA GLY A 31 -26.56 3.34 16.81
C GLY A 31 -25.74 2.55 17.84
N ILE A 32 -25.04 1.49 17.44
CA ILE A 32 -24.20 0.66 18.32
C ILE A 32 -22.71 0.81 17.95
N PHE A 33 -22.40 0.77 16.66
CA PHE A 33 -21.04 0.93 16.17
C PHE A 33 -21.03 1.68 14.85
N ASP A 34 -19.88 2.31 14.57
CA ASP A 34 -19.62 2.97 13.31
C ASP A 34 -18.86 2.04 12.36
N ARG A 35 -19.31 1.97 11.11
CA ARG A 35 -18.52 1.39 10.02
C ARG A 35 -17.72 2.47 9.35
N TYR A 36 -16.56 2.10 8.84
CA TYR A 36 -15.68 2.99 8.11
C TYR A 36 -15.61 2.61 6.64
N LYS A 37 -15.41 3.61 5.80
CA LYS A 37 -15.47 3.49 4.34
C LYS A 37 -14.34 2.64 3.77
N TYR A 38 -13.14 2.76 4.33
CA TYR A 38 -11.96 2.05 3.87
C TYR A 38 -11.55 0.94 4.84
N PRO A 39 -11.05 -0.20 4.34
CA PRO A 39 -10.40 -1.18 5.20
C PRO A 39 -9.22 -0.56 5.95
N VAL A 40 -9.00 -0.99 7.18
CA VAL A 40 -7.82 -0.57 7.98
C VAL A 40 -6.54 -1.18 7.42
N LEU A 41 -6.63 -2.40 6.88
CA LEU A 41 -5.53 -3.10 6.21
C LEU A 41 -6.04 -3.83 4.96
N THR A 42 -5.17 -3.86 3.96
CA THR A 42 -5.26 -4.66 2.73
C THR A 42 -3.87 -5.19 2.40
N SER A 43 -3.70 -6.06 1.41
CA SER A 43 -2.37 -6.53 0.98
C SER A 43 -1.46 -5.37 0.55
N GLU A 44 -2.02 -4.31 -0.03
CA GLU A 44 -1.26 -3.11 -0.45
C GLU A 44 -0.71 -2.28 0.71
N HIS A 45 -1.21 -2.49 1.94
CA HIS A 45 -0.66 -1.85 3.15
C HIS A 45 0.66 -2.47 3.60
N THR A 46 1.05 -3.63 3.06
CA THR A 46 2.37 -4.20 3.39
C THR A 46 3.49 -3.28 2.90
N PRO A 47 4.55 -3.09 3.71
CA PRO A 47 5.67 -2.25 3.33
C PRO A 47 6.26 -2.66 1.97
N ILE A 48 6.59 -1.68 1.13
CA ILE A 48 7.12 -1.94 -0.20
C ILE A 48 8.38 -2.81 -0.18
N PHE A 49 9.25 -2.67 0.83
CA PHE A 49 10.50 -3.43 0.94
C PHE A 49 10.29 -4.89 1.34
N TRP A 50 9.07 -5.29 1.74
CA TRP A 50 8.73 -6.70 1.87
C TRP A 50 8.45 -7.34 0.51
N ARG A 51 7.88 -6.55 -0.41
CA ARG A 51 7.37 -7.01 -1.69
C ARG A 51 8.38 -6.87 -2.82
N TYR A 52 9.20 -5.83 -2.78
CA TYR A 52 10.15 -5.47 -3.84
C TYR A 52 11.59 -5.55 -3.32
N ASP A 53 12.48 -6.13 -4.13
CA ASP A 53 13.90 -5.82 -4.05
C ASP A 53 14.14 -4.42 -4.64
N LEU A 54 14.68 -3.51 -3.84
CA LEU A 54 14.85 -2.10 -4.16
C LEU A 54 16.25 -1.77 -4.71
N ASP A 55 17.12 -2.78 -4.94
CA ASP A 55 18.41 -2.60 -5.62
C ASP A 55 18.23 -2.73 -7.15
N GLU A 56 18.55 -1.66 -7.88
CA GLU A 56 18.48 -1.61 -9.35
C GLU A 56 19.39 -2.65 -10.03
N LYS A 57 20.46 -3.09 -9.36
CA LYS A 57 21.39 -4.08 -9.92
C LYS A 57 20.80 -5.48 -9.96
N THR A 58 20.05 -5.85 -8.92
CA THR A 58 19.45 -7.18 -8.76
C THR A 58 18.00 -7.22 -9.26
N ASN A 59 17.31 -6.08 -9.30
CA ASN A 59 15.95 -5.94 -9.82
C ASN A 59 15.80 -4.70 -10.75
N PRO A 60 16.44 -4.68 -11.93
CA PRO A 60 16.46 -3.50 -12.82
C PRO A 60 15.07 -3.06 -13.32
N TYR A 61 14.08 -3.96 -13.26
CA TYR A 61 12.71 -3.69 -13.69
C TYR A 61 11.79 -3.24 -12.54
N LEU A 62 12.25 -3.31 -11.29
CA LEU A 62 11.47 -3.03 -10.09
C LEU A 62 10.19 -3.88 -10.04
N MET A 63 10.32 -5.19 -10.27
CA MET A 63 9.21 -6.13 -10.19
C MET A 63 8.95 -6.52 -8.72
N GLU A 64 7.71 -6.89 -8.44
CA GLU A 64 7.35 -7.49 -7.14
C GLU A 64 8.00 -8.87 -7.04
N CYS A 65 8.86 -9.06 -6.05
CA CYS A 65 9.59 -10.30 -5.78
C CYS A 65 8.79 -11.26 -4.89
N ILE A 66 8.06 -10.70 -3.92
CA ILE A 66 7.26 -11.46 -2.95
C ILE A 66 5.86 -10.86 -2.92
N GLY A 67 4.93 -11.57 -3.55
CA GLY A 67 3.52 -11.18 -3.57
C GLY A 67 2.83 -11.40 -2.23
N VAL A 68 2.02 -10.43 -1.80
CA VAL A 68 1.12 -10.58 -0.64
C VAL A 68 -0.30 -10.74 -1.15
N ASN A 69 -0.87 -11.94 -1.00
CA ASN A 69 -2.21 -12.23 -1.50
C ASN A 69 -3.32 -11.57 -0.67
N SER A 70 -3.21 -11.62 0.66
CA SER A 70 -4.30 -11.19 1.55
C SER A 70 -3.80 -10.82 2.94
N VAL A 71 -4.51 -9.90 3.59
CA VAL A 71 -4.39 -9.56 5.01
C VAL A 71 -5.79 -9.60 5.61
N PHE A 72 -5.93 -10.19 6.79
CA PHE A 72 -7.21 -10.33 7.49
C PHE A 72 -7.03 -10.10 8.98
N ASN A 73 -8.14 -9.81 9.67
CA ASN A 73 -8.25 -9.72 11.13
C ASN A 73 -8.82 -11.01 11.69
#